data_AF-A0A660W8F6-F1
#
_entry.id   AF-A0A660W8F6-F1
#
_cell.length_a   1.000
_cell.length_b   1.000
_cell.length_c   1.000
_cell.angle_alpha   90.00
_cell.angle_beta   90.00
_cell.angle_gamma   90.00
#
_symmetry.space_group_name_H-M   'P 1'
#
loop_
_entity.id
_entity.type
_entity.pdbx_description
1 polymer ?
#
loop_
_entity_poly.entity_id
_entity_poly.type
_entity_poly.pdbx_seq_one_letter_code
_entity_poly.pdbx_strand_id
1 'polypeptide(L)'
;MKIAAVFLVLLALSLGAMPWMLAGDGTLAGSVRTCLSYSVRITGGLLSVVTVLVTVGVICSDMREKHIFLLAAKPLARWQYLLGRWLGVVVFDAVLLAIASGAIFFMVQHLRAGEANSATDRRAVETEIFTARSEVTPEMPDIETAVAKRLAQLKKQKLYDSVIRDFQAQGNLSPSQARDKLMKQLRSEALSRTEVAGPNGWLEWKFTNIAIAGQSRSGRGRVKQLDKARGVYRIEVPTWLVGQLFHRGPVRLNGAAGRVVSIAPGRFDVGFDQAQQGSATVKDLAKGQDVAILVEPSFQFRYKVSPIGNLSAGRGSLYRWLLFRRADGAVVVSLASDTPVKTATSVTVPAIASLRKGDISVAYGNIPAKATGPRAVAGPANPPVQISHKDVSILYRVGGFNANFVRAMLLIFCQLIFLAALGVFFSCFLSFPVASLACMVLLICGWLMNWLADAVRWASRDGGFDIVGVAGAVVMKLTAAVMPNLSEMAPAEKLVEGIFISWPAVGEVAIMSVALRATFFLAIACVIFHKRELAKVQV
;
A
#
# COMPACT_ATOMS: atom_id res chain seq x y z
N MET A 1 19.06 31.79 1.67
CA MET A 1 17.85 32.26 0.95
C MET A 1 17.83 31.87 -0.53
N LYS A 2 18.84 32.21 -1.36
CA LYS A 2 18.84 31.90 -2.81
C LYS A 2 18.64 30.42 -3.15
N ILE A 3 19.27 29.51 -2.40
CA ILE A 3 19.17 28.05 -2.63
C ILE A 3 17.74 27.54 -2.41
N ALA A 4 17.08 27.94 -1.31
CA ALA A 4 15.70 27.54 -1.03
C ALA A 4 14.72 28.02 -2.12
N ALA A 5 14.93 29.23 -2.64
CA ALA A 5 14.14 29.76 -3.75
C ALA A 5 14.31 28.94 -5.04
N VAL A 6 15.54 28.49 -5.34
CA VAL A 6 15.81 27.61 -6.50
C VAL A 6 15.03 26.30 -6.38
N PHE A 7 15.02 25.67 -5.21
CA PHE A 7 14.27 24.44 -5.00
C PHE A 7 12.75 24.66 -5.01
N LEU A 8 12.27 25.85 -4.63
CA LEU A 8 10.86 26.21 -4.71
C LEU A 8 10.43 26.43 -6.17
N VAL A 9 11.29 27.04 -6.99
CA VAL A 9 11.10 27.12 -8.45
C VAL A 9 11.14 25.72 -9.07
N LEU A 10 12.08 24.87 -8.63
CA LEU A 10 12.14 23.47 -9.08
C LEU A 10 10.86 22.70 -8.70
N LEU A 11 10.28 22.94 -7.53
CA LEU A 11 9.01 22.35 -7.10
C LEU A 11 7.88 22.79 -8.03
N ALA A 12 7.77 24.10 -8.28
CA ALA A 12 6.75 24.64 -9.16
C ALA A 12 6.90 24.11 -10.60
N LEU A 13 8.14 24.04 -11.11
CA LEU A 13 8.44 23.56 -12.45
C LEU A 13 8.19 22.05 -12.57
N SER A 14 8.60 21.26 -11.57
CA SER A 14 8.33 19.82 -11.55
C SER A 14 6.83 19.54 -11.48
N LEU A 15 6.06 20.21 -10.61
CA LEU A 15 4.61 20.06 -10.58
C LEU A 15 3.95 20.50 -11.90
N GLY A 16 4.41 21.59 -12.52
CA GLY A 16 3.85 22.13 -13.75
C GLY A 16 4.19 21.33 -15.02
N ALA A 17 5.37 20.73 -15.10
CA ALA A 17 5.82 19.96 -16.27
C ALA A 17 5.24 18.54 -16.32
N MET A 18 4.78 18.03 -15.17
CA MET A 18 4.30 16.65 -15.04
C MET A 18 3.17 16.26 -16.00
N PRO A 19 2.10 17.05 -16.20
CA PRO A 19 1.03 16.71 -17.14
C PRO A 19 1.49 16.52 -18.58
N TRP A 20 2.56 17.19 -19.00
CA TRP A 20 3.07 17.14 -20.37
C TRP A 20 4.13 16.07 -20.60
N MET A 21 4.90 15.70 -19.57
CA MET A 21 5.92 14.65 -19.68
C MET A 21 5.34 13.22 -19.61
N LEU A 22 4.09 13.07 -19.19
CA LEU A 22 3.47 11.77 -18.94
C LEU A 22 2.82 11.18 -20.20
N ALA A 23 3.61 10.48 -21.02
CA ALA A 23 3.08 9.50 -21.96
C ALA A 23 2.58 8.27 -21.16
N GLY A 24 1.31 8.31 -20.73
CA GLY A 24 0.67 7.18 -20.07
C GLY A 24 0.54 5.97 -20.99
N ASP A 25 0.15 4.82 -20.42
CA ASP A 25 -0.22 3.57 -21.10
C ASP A 25 -1.49 3.69 -21.98
N GLY A 26 -1.84 4.92 -22.37
CA GLY A 26 -3.08 5.30 -23.04
C GLY A 26 -4.28 5.34 -22.10
N THR A 27 -4.25 4.75 -20.91
CA THR A 27 -5.42 4.64 -20.02
C THR A 27 -5.57 5.85 -19.10
N LEU A 28 -6.81 6.17 -18.74
CA LEU A 28 -7.13 7.22 -17.76
C LEU A 28 -6.62 6.82 -16.37
N ALA A 29 -6.83 5.57 -15.97
CA ALA A 29 -6.36 5.04 -14.69
C ALA A 29 -4.83 5.10 -14.60
N GLY A 30 -4.10 4.65 -15.63
CA GLY A 30 -2.64 4.72 -15.68
C GLY A 30 -2.12 6.15 -15.59
N SER A 31 -2.71 7.08 -16.35
CA SER A 31 -2.37 8.50 -16.30
C SER A 31 -2.57 9.11 -14.90
N VAL A 32 -3.72 8.85 -14.26
CA VAL A 32 -4.00 9.33 -12.89
C VAL A 32 -3.05 8.70 -11.88
N ARG A 33 -2.80 7.39 -11.93
CA ARG A 33 -1.87 6.69 -11.03
C ARG A 33 -0.47 7.26 -11.13
N THR A 34 0.01 7.46 -12.35
CA THR A 34 1.35 7.96 -12.60
C THR A 34 1.47 9.41 -12.13
N CYS A 35 0.53 10.28 -12.52
CA CYS A 35 0.50 11.66 -12.04
C CYS A 35 0.51 11.74 -10.51
N LEU A 36 -0.39 11.00 -9.84
CA LEU A 36 -0.52 11.02 -8.38
C LEU A 36 0.74 10.47 -7.70
N SER A 37 1.27 9.32 -8.14
CA SER A 37 2.44 8.68 -7.57
C SER A 37 3.66 9.61 -7.61
N TYR A 38 3.98 10.11 -8.80
CA TYR A 38 5.16 10.92 -9.00
C TYR A 38 5.02 12.30 -8.37
N SER A 39 3.87 12.97 -8.47
CA SER A 39 3.71 14.32 -7.88
C SER A 39 3.83 14.28 -6.36
N VAL A 40 3.30 13.24 -5.70
CA VAL A 40 3.44 13.05 -4.25
C VAL A 40 4.87 12.70 -3.86
N ARG A 41 5.55 11.82 -4.62
CA ARG A 41 6.96 11.44 -4.36
C ARG A 41 7.91 12.62 -4.55
N ILE A 42 7.79 13.35 -5.65
CA ILE A 42 8.61 14.53 -5.96
C ILE A 42 8.36 15.61 -4.92
N THR A 43 7.10 15.90 -4.58
CA THR A 43 6.76 16.92 -3.57
C THR A 43 7.34 16.54 -2.21
N GLY A 44 7.06 15.34 -1.71
CA GLY A 44 7.60 14.90 -0.41
C GLY A 44 9.13 14.88 -0.39
N GLY A 45 9.75 14.47 -1.50
CA GLY A 45 11.19 14.43 -1.63
C GLY A 45 11.85 15.80 -1.67
N LEU A 46 11.30 16.70 -2.46
CA LEU A 46 11.84 18.04 -2.65
C LEU A 46 11.61 18.90 -1.41
N LEU A 47 10.43 18.84 -0.79
CA LEU A 47 10.18 19.50 0.49
C LEU A 47 11.12 19.00 1.56
N SER A 48 11.45 17.70 1.61
CA SER A 48 12.42 17.15 2.57
C SER A 48 13.81 17.78 2.40
N VAL A 49 14.29 17.92 1.16
CA VAL A 49 15.58 18.57 0.86
C VAL A 49 15.54 20.06 1.23
N VAL A 50 14.47 20.77 0.86
CA VAL A 50 14.27 22.18 1.20
C VAL A 50 14.25 22.38 2.72
N THR A 51 13.52 21.54 3.44
CA THR A 51 13.40 21.59 4.91
C THR A 51 14.77 21.53 5.56
N VAL A 52 15.59 20.55 5.16
CA VAL A 52 16.95 20.38 5.66
C VAL A 52 17.81 21.61 5.37
N LEU A 53 17.81 22.08 4.13
CA LEU A 53 18.66 23.20 3.70
C LEU A 53 18.23 24.53 4.34
N VAL A 54 16.93 24.78 4.47
CA VAL A 54 16.38 25.97 5.12
C VAL A 54 16.69 25.94 6.61
N THR A 55 16.46 24.81 7.28
CA THR A 55 16.72 24.69 8.72
C THR A 55 18.18 24.93 9.06
N VAL A 56 19.07 24.19 8.39
CA VAL A 56 20.52 24.30 8.59
C VAL A 56 21.00 25.69 8.16
N GLY A 57 20.48 26.21 7.05
CA GLY A 57 20.80 27.53 6.53
C GLY A 57 20.50 28.64 7.52
N VAL A 58 19.27 28.70 8.04
CA VAL A 58 18.82 29.74 8.98
C VAL A 58 19.66 29.74 10.25
N ILE A 59 19.88 28.58 10.86
CA ILE A 59 20.63 28.53 12.12
C ILE A 59 22.12 28.81 11.89
N CYS A 60 22.75 28.21 10.87
CA CYS A 60 24.16 28.45 10.61
C CYS A 60 24.45 29.89 10.14
N SER A 61 23.53 30.54 9.41
CA SER A 61 23.69 31.96 9.05
C SER A 61 23.58 32.85 10.28
N ASP A 62 22.60 32.60 11.16
CA ASP A 62 22.43 33.37 12.39
C ASP A 62 23.67 33.29 13.31
N MET A 63 24.34 32.12 13.33
CA MET A 63 25.59 31.93 14.04
C MET A 63 26.77 32.66 13.39
N ARG A 64 26.86 32.65 12.06
CA ARG A 64 27.96 33.26 11.31
C ARG A 64 27.89 34.79 11.31
N GLU A 65 26.70 35.34 11.16
CA GLU A 65 26.45 36.78 11.03
C GLU A 65 26.38 37.49 12.39
N LYS A 66 26.62 36.77 13.50
CA LYS A 66 26.52 37.27 14.88
C LYS A 66 25.14 37.87 15.24
N HIS A 67 24.08 37.58 14.49
CA HIS A 67 22.72 38.02 14.81
C HIS A 67 22.22 37.46 16.15
N ILE A 68 22.73 36.29 16.55
CA ILE A 68 22.47 35.70 17.87
C ILE A 68 22.92 36.63 19.02
N PHE A 69 23.96 37.45 18.82
CA PHE A 69 24.47 38.37 19.84
C PHE A 69 23.55 39.58 20.06
N LEU A 70 22.84 40.03 19.02
CA LEU A 70 21.82 41.09 19.14
C LEU A 70 20.54 40.56 19.81
N LEU A 71 20.23 39.27 19.64
CA LEU A 71 19.12 38.59 20.30
C LEU A 71 19.43 38.20 21.76
N ALA A 72 20.69 37.92 22.09
CA ALA A 72 21.13 37.61 23.45
C ALA A 72 20.97 38.77 24.44
N ALA A 73 20.86 40.02 23.94
CA ALA A 73 20.53 41.19 24.76
C ALA A 73 19.04 41.23 25.19
N LYS A 74 18.17 40.42 24.56
CA LYS A 74 16.77 40.25 24.97
C LYS A 74 16.68 39.09 25.98
N PRO A 75 15.80 39.15 26.98
CA PRO A 75 15.64 38.12 28.01
C PRO A 75 14.93 36.86 27.46
N LEU A 76 15.47 36.26 26.39
CA LEU A 76 14.97 35.04 25.77
C LEU A 76 15.85 33.88 26.19
N ALA A 77 15.24 32.83 26.75
CA ALA A 77 15.96 31.62 27.08
C ALA A 77 16.44 30.94 25.78
N ARG A 78 17.68 30.42 25.77
CA ARG A 78 18.30 29.84 24.57
C ARG A 78 17.49 28.70 23.94
N TRP A 79 16.71 27.97 24.74
CA TRP A 79 15.81 26.92 24.28
C TRP A 79 14.59 27.47 23.52
N GLN A 80 14.08 28.65 23.90
CA GLN A 80 12.96 29.32 23.23
C GLN A 80 13.37 29.77 21.83
N TYR A 81 14.61 30.20 21.66
CA TYR A 81 15.16 30.54 20.35
C TYR A 81 15.18 29.33 19.40
N LEU A 82 15.73 28.20 19.85
CA LEU A 82 15.80 26.98 19.02
C LEU A 82 14.41 26.43 18.69
N LEU A 83 13.51 26.36 19.68
CA LEU A 83 12.13 25.94 19.43
C LEU A 83 11.39 26.92 18.51
N GLY A 84 11.60 28.22 18.66
CA GLY A 84 11.00 29.23 17.78
C GLY A 84 11.47 29.11 16.34
N ARG A 85 12.77 28.86 16.11
CA ARG A 85 13.31 28.60 14.76
C ARG A 85 12.78 27.30 14.16
N TRP A 86 12.75 26.23 14.95
CA TRP A 86 12.16 24.97 14.52
C TRP A 86 10.68 25.13 14.15
N LEU A 87 9.88 25.75 15.01
CA LEU A 87 8.45 26.00 14.76
C LEU A 87 8.25 26.89 13.53
N GLY A 88 9.10 27.91 13.34
CA GLY A 88 9.08 28.75 12.15
C GLY A 88 9.29 27.96 10.85
N VAL A 89 10.23 27.00 10.85
CA VAL A 89 10.41 26.09 9.71
C VAL A 89 9.21 25.16 9.55
N VAL A 90 8.68 24.59 10.64
CA VAL A 90 7.48 23.73 10.60
C VAL A 90 6.28 24.46 10.00
N VAL A 91 6.06 25.73 10.36
CA VAL A 91 4.98 26.55 9.77
C VAL A 91 5.25 26.84 8.30
N PHE A 92 6.50 27.14 7.94
CA PHE A 92 6.90 27.32 6.54
C PHE A 92 6.62 26.05 5.71
N ASP A 93 7.00 24.88 6.21
CA ASP A 93 6.73 23.59 5.57
C ASP A 93 5.24 23.29 5.47
N ALA A 94 4.44 23.65 6.48
CA ALA A 94 2.99 23.51 6.44
C ALA A 94 2.36 24.33 5.31
N VAL A 95 2.82 25.57 5.12
CA VAL A 95 2.34 26.46 4.05
C VAL A 95 2.75 25.92 2.68
N LEU A 96 4.02 25.53 2.50
CA LEU A 96 4.48 24.96 1.23
C LEU A 96 3.75 23.67 0.88
N LEU A 97 3.59 22.78 1.86
CA LEU A 97 2.87 21.53 1.66
C LEU A 97 1.40 21.79 1.33
N ALA A 98 0.74 22.76 1.98
CA ALA A 98 -0.65 23.09 1.66
C ALA A 98 -0.81 23.59 0.21
N ILE A 99 0.09 24.45 -0.26
CA ILE A 99 0.11 24.94 -1.65
C ILE A 99 0.32 23.78 -2.62
N ALA A 100 1.35 22.96 -2.38
CA ALA A 100 1.65 21.79 -3.23
C ALA A 100 0.50 20.76 -3.20
N SER A 101 -0.11 20.53 -2.05
CA SER A 101 -1.28 19.64 -1.90
C SER A 101 -2.46 20.13 -2.73
N GLY A 102 -2.72 21.45 -2.71
CA GLY A 102 -3.77 22.07 -3.53
C GLY A 102 -3.51 21.90 -5.03
N ALA A 103 -2.25 22.10 -5.47
CA ALA A 103 -1.86 21.91 -6.86
C ALA A 103 -2.01 20.45 -7.32
N ILE A 104 -1.55 19.48 -6.51
CA ILE A 104 -1.71 18.05 -6.79
C ILE A 104 -3.19 17.68 -6.84
N PHE A 105 -3.98 18.15 -5.87
CA PHE A 105 -5.41 17.87 -5.82
C PHE A 105 -6.14 18.41 -7.05
N PHE A 106 -5.86 19.66 -7.44
CA PHE A 106 -6.43 20.26 -8.64
C PHE A 106 -6.06 19.49 -9.90
N MET A 107 -4.78 19.15 -10.06
CA MET A 107 -4.28 18.38 -11.21
C MET A 107 -4.95 17.00 -11.32
N VAL A 108 -5.05 16.28 -10.21
CA VAL A 108 -5.66 14.95 -10.15
C VAL A 108 -7.16 15.00 -10.42
N GLN A 109 -7.87 16.02 -9.93
CA GLN A 109 -9.28 16.22 -10.25
C GLN A 109 -9.49 16.64 -11.72
N HIS A 110 -8.57 17.41 -12.29
CA HIS A 110 -8.61 17.77 -13.71
C HIS A 110 -8.42 16.53 -14.59
N LEU A 111 -7.44 15.68 -14.28
CA LEU A 111 -7.25 14.40 -14.98
C LEU A 111 -8.46 13.47 -14.81
N ARG A 112 -9.06 13.42 -13.61
CA ARG A 112 -10.29 12.65 -13.38
C ARG A 112 -11.43 13.09 -14.29
N ALA A 113 -11.53 14.38 -14.63
CA ALA A 113 -12.57 14.90 -15.52
C ALA A 113 -12.32 14.58 -17.01
N GLY A 114 -11.10 14.18 -17.37
CA GLY A 114 -10.74 13.80 -18.74
C GLY A 114 -11.52 12.59 -19.27
N GLU A 115 -11.50 12.38 -20.59
CA GLU A 115 -12.19 11.26 -21.24
C GLU A 115 -11.52 9.92 -20.92
N ALA A 116 -12.33 8.86 -20.79
CA ALA A 116 -11.83 7.51 -20.54
C ALA A 116 -12.00 6.67 -21.80
N ASN A 117 -10.97 5.90 -22.17
CA ASN A 117 -11.02 5.04 -23.36
C ASN A 117 -12.06 3.92 -23.24
N SER A 118 -12.39 3.52 -22.02
CA SER A 118 -13.35 2.45 -21.74
C SER A 118 -14.09 2.71 -20.42
N ALA A 119 -15.30 2.16 -20.31
CA ALA A 119 -16.04 2.20 -19.05
C ALA A 119 -15.35 1.41 -17.93
N THR A 120 -14.59 0.37 -18.26
CA THR A 120 -13.77 -0.36 -17.26
C THR A 120 -12.66 0.53 -16.71
N ASP A 121 -12.01 1.31 -17.57
CA ASP A 121 -10.96 2.26 -17.20
C ASP A 121 -11.50 3.37 -16.30
N ARG A 122 -12.66 3.96 -16.67
CA ARG A 122 -13.37 4.93 -15.81
C ARG A 122 -13.68 4.37 -14.42
N ARG A 123 -14.12 3.11 -14.32
CA ARG A 123 -14.39 2.50 -13.02
C ARG A 123 -13.13 2.25 -12.21
N ALA A 124 -12.03 1.84 -12.84
CA ALA A 124 -10.77 1.65 -12.13
C ALA A 124 -10.35 2.97 -11.45
N VAL A 125 -10.50 4.11 -12.14
CA VAL A 125 -10.31 5.45 -11.55
C VAL A 125 -11.23 5.66 -10.34
N GLU A 126 -12.54 5.48 -10.51
CA GLU A 126 -13.53 5.82 -9.48
C GLU A 126 -13.59 4.84 -8.29
N THR A 127 -13.21 3.58 -8.49
CA THR A 127 -13.32 2.52 -7.47
C THR A 127 -11.98 2.15 -6.87
N GLU A 128 -10.88 2.26 -7.60
CA GLU A 128 -9.55 1.87 -7.13
C GLU A 128 -8.73 3.06 -6.64
N ILE A 129 -8.78 4.21 -7.33
CA ILE A 129 -7.96 5.39 -7.01
C ILE A 129 -8.74 6.40 -6.16
N PHE A 130 -9.95 6.78 -6.59
CA PHE A 130 -10.75 7.83 -5.94
C PHE A 130 -11.60 7.34 -4.75
N THR A 131 -11.28 6.17 -4.21
CA THR A 131 -11.85 5.67 -2.96
C THR A 131 -10.78 5.43 -1.91
N ALA A 132 -11.21 5.34 -0.65
CA ALA A 132 -10.35 4.86 0.41
C ALA A 132 -10.83 3.47 0.80
N ARG A 133 -9.95 2.47 0.68
CA ARG A 133 -10.25 1.05 0.83
C ARG A 133 -9.43 0.47 1.95
N SER A 134 -10.08 -0.10 2.95
CA SER A 134 -9.38 -0.85 3.98
C SER A 134 -8.91 -2.16 3.40
N GLU A 135 -7.66 -2.49 3.66
CA GLU A 135 -7.06 -3.77 3.29
C GLU A 135 -7.17 -4.73 4.47
N VAL A 136 -7.60 -5.96 4.18
CA VAL A 136 -7.64 -7.08 5.13
C VAL A 136 -6.70 -8.15 4.59
N THR A 137 -5.64 -8.41 5.32
CA THR A 137 -4.73 -9.51 5.06
C THR A 137 -5.29 -10.81 5.63
N PRO A 138 -4.95 -11.98 5.06
CA PRO A 138 -5.41 -13.25 5.59
C PRO A 138 -4.84 -13.51 6.97
N GLU A 139 -5.55 -14.35 7.74
CA GLU A 139 -5.06 -14.89 9.00
C GLU A 139 -3.77 -15.68 8.74
N MET A 140 -2.69 -15.37 9.48
CA MET A 140 -1.44 -16.10 9.31
C MET A 140 -1.61 -17.54 9.77
N PRO A 141 -1.10 -18.52 9.00
CA PRO A 141 -1.15 -19.92 9.41
C PRO A 141 -0.33 -20.12 10.70
N ASP A 142 -0.79 -21.03 11.55
CA ASP A 142 -0.06 -21.39 12.77
C ASP A 142 1.17 -22.25 12.43
N ILE A 143 2.27 -21.55 12.14
CA ILE A 143 3.55 -22.15 11.78
C ILE A 143 4.16 -22.91 12.97
N GLU A 144 4.01 -22.40 14.20
CA GLU A 144 4.65 -23.01 15.37
C GLU A 144 4.04 -24.37 15.69
N THR A 145 2.72 -24.54 15.56
CA THR A 145 2.12 -25.88 15.72
C THR A 145 2.52 -26.84 14.61
N ALA A 146 2.66 -26.37 13.36
CA ALA A 146 3.15 -27.18 12.25
C ALA A 146 4.61 -27.66 12.50
N VAL A 147 5.46 -26.76 12.98
CA VAL A 147 6.85 -27.07 13.37
C VAL A 147 6.88 -28.05 14.54
N ALA A 148 6.08 -27.84 15.59
CA ALA A 148 6.01 -28.73 16.73
C ALA A 148 5.57 -30.14 16.34
N LYS A 149 4.57 -30.28 15.46
CA LYS A 149 4.14 -31.57 14.90
C LYS A 149 5.26 -32.26 14.13
N ARG A 150 5.97 -31.52 13.26
CA ARG A 150 7.10 -32.07 12.48
C ARG A 150 8.26 -32.48 13.37
N LEU A 151 8.56 -31.70 14.40
CA LEU A 151 9.58 -32.02 15.40
C LEU A 151 9.21 -33.28 16.20
N ALA A 152 7.96 -33.39 16.64
CA ALA A 152 7.45 -34.58 17.31
C ALA A 152 7.55 -35.83 16.41
N GLN A 153 7.27 -35.68 15.12
CA GLN A 153 7.44 -36.76 14.14
C GLN A 153 8.89 -37.22 14.01
N LEU A 154 9.85 -36.28 13.91
CA LEU A 154 11.28 -36.60 13.86
C LEU A 154 11.76 -37.34 15.12
N LYS A 155 11.28 -36.91 16.30
CA LYS A 155 11.57 -37.59 17.57
C LYS A 155 10.97 -39.00 17.61
N LYS A 156 9.72 -39.17 17.18
CA LYS A 156 9.06 -40.48 17.11
C LYS A 156 9.77 -41.44 16.15
N GLN A 157 10.32 -40.92 15.06
CA GLN A 157 11.10 -41.68 14.07
C GLN A 157 12.56 -41.91 14.51
N LYS A 158 12.98 -41.41 15.67
CA LYS A 158 14.39 -41.44 16.15
C LYS A 158 15.39 -40.79 15.17
N LEU A 159 14.90 -39.93 14.27
CA LEU A 159 15.72 -39.20 13.29
C LEU A 159 16.20 -37.85 13.81
N TYR A 160 15.70 -37.41 14.98
CA TYR A 160 16.08 -36.11 15.53
C TYR A 160 17.58 -36.00 15.77
N ASP A 161 18.18 -36.95 16.47
CA ASP A 161 19.60 -36.91 16.82
C ASP A 161 20.51 -37.07 15.60
N SER A 162 20.09 -37.87 14.59
CA SER A 162 20.85 -37.99 13.34
C SER A 162 20.86 -36.68 12.57
N VAL A 163 19.70 -36.03 12.42
CA VAL A 163 19.60 -34.73 11.73
C VAL A 163 20.43 -33.65 12.43
N ILE A 164 20.43 -33.62 13.77
CA ILE A 164 21.29 -32.70 14.51
C ILE A 164 22.77 -32.99 14.23
N ARG A 165 23.21 -34.25 14.25
CA ARG A 165 24.59 -34.62 13.91
C ARG A 165 24.95 -34.23 12.48
N ASP A 166 24.04 -34.37 11.52
CA ASP A 166 24.26 -33.96 10.13
C ASP A 166 24.51 -32.46 10.01
N PHE A 167 23.72 -31.62 10.71
CA PHE A 167 23.96 -30.18 10.77
C PHE A 167 25.29 -29.83 11.45
N GLN A 168 25.66 -30.56 12.49
CA GLN A 168 26.96 -30.38 13.15
C GLN A 168 28.11 -30.69 12.19
N ALA A 169 28.02 -31.80 11.45
CA ALA A 169 29.03 -32.25 10.50
C ALA A 169 29.16 -31.30 9.28
N GLN A 170 28.06 -30.77 8.77
CA GLN A 170 28.06 -29.88 7.60
C GLN A 170 28.66 -28.50 7.86
N GLY A 171 28.70 -28.02 9.10
CA GLY A 171 29.12 -26.64 9.42
C GLY A 171 30.01 -26.49 10.65
N ASN A 172 30.55 -27.59 11.19
CA ASN A 172 31.28 -27.62 12.46
C ASN A 172 30.55 -26.88 13.59
N LEU A 173 29.24 -27.10 13.69
CA LEU A 173 28.35 -26.34 14.58
C LEU A 173 28.26 -26.96 15.97
N SER A 174 28.12 -26.12 16.98
CA SER A 174 27.73 -26.57 18.32
C SER A 174 26.30 -27.18 18.33
N PRO A 175 25.96 -28.04 19.31
CA PRO A 175 24.62 -28.64 19.40
C PRO A 175 23.48 -27.61 19.46
N SER A 176 23.67 -26.47 20.13
CA SER A 176 22.67 -25.40 20.17
C SER A 176 22.49 -24.73 18.80
N GLN A 177 23.58 -24.42 18.11
CA GLN A 177 23.53 -23.81 16.77
C GLN A 177 22.88 -24.76 15.74
N ALA A 178 23.14 -26.06 15.84
CA ALA A 178 22.52 -27.06 14.99
C ALA A 178 20.99 -27.14 15.22
N ARG A 179 20.55 -27.07 16.49
CA ARG A 179 19.12 -26.98 16.83
C ARG A 179 18.48 -25.71 16.28
N ASP A 180 19.14 -24.57 16.38
CA ASP A 180 18.63 -23.31 15.85
C ASP A 180 18.51 -23.33 14.32
N LYS A 181 19.48 -23.92 13.61
CA LYS A 181 19.41 -24.12 12.16
C LYS A 181 18.25 -25.06 11.78
N LEU A 182 18.09 -26.18 12.48
CA LEU A 182 16.97 -27.09 12.26
C LEU A 182 15.62 -26.36 12.46
N MET A 183 15.46 -25.61 13.55
CA MET A 183 14.24 -24.85 13.81
C MET A 183 13.95 -23.79 12.74
N LYS A 184 14.98 -23.06 12.28
CA LYS A 184 14.85 -22.11 11.16
C LYS A 184 14.42 -22.80 9.88
N GLN A 185 14.99 -23.96 9.57
CA GLN A 185 14.61 -24.73 8.39
C GLN A 185 13.19 -25.27 8.47
N LEU A 186 12.79 -25.84 9.62
CA LEU A 186 11.42 -26.34 9.83
C LEU A 186 10.37 -25.22 9.69
N ARG A 187 10.67 -24.02 10.21
CA ARG A 187 9.81 -22.83 10.02
C ARG A 187 9.71 -22.43 8.55
N SER A 188 10.84 -22.37 7.86
CA SER A 188 10.89 -22.05 6.42
C SER A 188 10.10 -23.07 5.59
N GLU A 189 10.26 -24.37 5.89
CA GLU A 189 9.53 -25.46 5.24
C GLU A 189 8.02 -25.37 5.51
N ALA A 190 7.63 -25.15 6.77
CA ALA A 190 6.23 -24.99 7.16
C ALA A 190 5.57 -23.79 6.46
N LEU A 191 6.26 -22.65 6.37
CA LEU A 191 5.78 -21.48 5.64
C LEU A 191 5.67 -21.77 4.14
N SER A 192 6.70 -22.37 3.54
CA SER A 192 6.71 -22.73 2.12
C SER A 192 5.53 -23.64 1.74
N ARG A 193 5.19 -24.62 2.59
CA ARG A 193 4.00 -25.49 2.38
C ARG A 193 2.68 -24.73 2.33
N THR A 194 2.59 -23.57 2.98
CA THR A 194 1.39 -22.72 3.00
C THR A 194 1.38 -21.66 1.91
N GLU A 195 2.50 -21.45 1.21
CA GLU A 195 2.63 -20.44 0.15
C GLU A 195 2.86 -21.07 -1.24
N VAL A 196 3.24 -22.35 -1.31
CA VAL A 196 3.56 -23.03 -2.57
C VAL A 196 2.48 -24.04 -2.93
N ALA A 197 1.80 -23.78 -4.05
CA ALA A 197 0.87 -24.71 -4.68
C ALA A 197 1.64 -25.59 -5.68
N GLY A 198 1.93 -26.84 -5.30
CA GLY A 198 2.43 -27.85 -6.23
C GLY A 198 1.42 -28.23 -7.33
N PRO A 199 1.77 -29.11 -8.28
CA PRO A 199 0.82 -29.65 -9.25
C PRO A 199 -0.40 -30.29 -8.58
N ASN A 200 -1.61 -29.93 -8.99
CA ASN A 200 -2.87 -30.33 -8.35
C ASN A 200 -3.01 -29.90 -6.87
N GLY A 201 -2.12 -29.04 -6.39
CA GLY A 201 -2.12 -28.53 -5.03
C GLY A 201 -3.17 -27.43 -4.83
N TRP A 202 -3.60 -27.29 -3.58
CA TRP A 202 -4.51 -26.25 -3.13
C TRP A 202 -3.88 -25.40 -2.03
N LEU A 203 -4.12 -24.10 -2.09
CA LEU A 203 -3.84 -23.16 -1.01
C LEU A 203 -5.16 -22.55 -0.55
N GLU A 204 -5.32 -22.31 0.74
CA GLU A 204 -6.50 -21.66 1.32
C GLU A 204 -6.08 -20.53 2.26
N TRP A 205 -6.73 -19.38 2.12
CA TRP A 205 -6.59 -18.22 2.98
C TRP A 205 -7.93 -17.88 3.61
N LYS A 206 -7.87 -17.50 4.89
CA LYS A 206 -9.05 -17.15 5.68
C LYS A 206 -9.02 -15.67 6.00
N PHE A 207 -10.15 -15.00 5.79
CA PHE A 207 -10.34 -13.59 6.10
C PHE A 207 -11.49 -13.44 7.07
N THR A 208 -11.31 -12.57 8.06
CA THR A 208 -12.28 -12.26 9.10
C THR A 208 -12.43 -10.75 9.26
N ASN A 209 -13.48 -10.31 9.96
CA ASN A 209 -13.73 -8.90 10.28
C ASN A 209 -13.88 -7.97 9.07
N ILE A 210 -14.42 -8.46 7.95
CA ILE A 210 -14.64 -7.65 6.77
C ILE A 210 -15.93 -6.82 6.95
N ALA A 211 -15.76 -5.52 7.21
CA ALA A 211 -16.84 -4.60 7.55
C ALA A 211 -17.48 -3.94 6.30
N ILE A 212 -18.30 -4.70 5.57
CA ILE A 212 -19.01 -4.22 4.36
C ILE A 212 -20.48 -3.83 4.64
N ALA A 213 -20.98 -4.06 5.86
CA ALA A 213 -22.36 -3.73 6.24
C ALA A 213 -22.65 -2.23 6.07
N GLY A 214 -23.77 -1.89 5.44
CA GLY A 214 -24.21 -0.49 5.24
C GLY A 214 -23.58 0.24 4.05
N GLN A 215 -22.80 -0.45 3.22
CA GLN A 215 -22.17 0.17 2.03
C GLN A 215 -23.05 0.17 0.77
N SER A 216 -24.27 -0.40 0.84
CA SER A 216 -25.24 -0.33 -0.24
C SER A 216 -25.56 1.12 -0.56
N ARG A 217 -25.61 1.45 -1.86
CA ARG A 217 -25.98 2.80 -2.30
C ARG A 217 -27.25 2.72 -3.11
N SER A 218 -28.22 3.51 -2.68
CA SER A 218 -29.46 3.71 -3.42
C SER A 218 -29.34 4.96 -4.29
N GLY A 219 -29.84 4.87 -5.52
CA GLY A 219 -30.01 6.00 -6.41
C GLY A 219 -31.32 5.87 -7.17
N ARG A 220 -31.65 6.90 -7.96
CA ARG A 220 -32.73 6.86 -8.93
C ARG A 220 -32.12 6.92 -10.33
N GLY A 221 -32.69 6.19 -11.26
CA GLY A 221 -32.37 6.28 -12.67
C GLY A 221 -33.62 6.18 -13.52
N ARG A 222 -33.46 6.36 -14.83
CA ARG A 222 -34.58 6.35 -15.78
C ARG A 222 -34.36 5.29 -16.84
N VAL A 223 -35.39 4.50 -17.14
CA VAL A 223 -35.32 3.47 -18.18
C VAL A 223 -35.33 4.15 -19.56
N LYS A 224 -34.27 4.00 -20.35
CA LYS A 224 -34.13 4.63 -21.67
C LYS A 224 -34.51 3.69 -22.82
N GLN A 225 -34.18 2.41 -22.67
CA GLN A 225 -34.43 1.40 -23.70
C GLN A 225 -34.60 0.03 -23.04
N LEU A 226 -35.43 -0.83 -23.66
CA LEU A 226 -35.74 -2.17 -23.18
C LEU A 226 -35.55 -3.14 -24.34
N ASP A 227 -34.70 -4.15 -24.17
CA ASP A 227 -34.58 -5.30 -25.05
C ASP A 227 -35.14 -6.52 -24.30
N LYS A 228 -36.47 -6.68 -24.40
CA LYS A 228 -37.20 -7.75 -23.68
C LYS A 228 -36.79 -9.14 -24.17
N ALA A 229 -36.37 -9.29 -25.43
CA ALA A 229 -35.95 -10.57 -25.99
C ALA A 229 -34.63 -11.07 -25.37
N ARG A 230 -33.71 -10.14 -25.06
CA ARG A 230 -32.45 -10.46 -24.37
C ARG A 230 -32.54 -10.28 -22.84
N GLY A 231 -33.65 -9.76 -22.34
CA GLY A 231 -33.82 -9.40 -20.92
C GLY A 231 -32.90 -8.27 -20.46
N VAL A 232 -32.49 -7.39 -21.38
CA VAL A 232 -31.51 -6.32 -21.12
C VAL A 232 -32.22 -4.96 -21.13
N TYR A 233 -32.01 -4.16 -20.08
CA TYR A 233 -32.65 -2.87 -19.88
C TYR A 233 -31.59 -1.79 -19.71
N ARG A 234 -31.68 -0.72 -20.50
CA ARG A 234 -30.77 0.42 -20.45
C ARG A 234 -31.30 1.48 -19.51
N ILE A 235 -30.51 1.82 -18.50
CA ILE A 235 -30.86 2.74 -17.43
C ILE A 235 -29.90 3.94 -17.45
N GLU A 236 -30.47 5.14 -17.48
CA GLU A 236 -29.76 6.41 -17.36
C GLU A 236 -29.67 6.79 -15.87
N VAL A 237 -28.48 7.16 -15.42
CA VAL A 237 -28.17 7.34 -14.00
C VAL A 237 -27.11 8.41 -13.78
N PRO A 238 -27.10 9.05 -12.60
CA PRO A 238 -26.01 9.96 -12.22
C PRO A 238 -24.63 9.30 -12.30
N THR A 239 -23.63 10.06 -12.77
CA THR A 239 -22.25 9.58 -12.96
C THR A 239 -21.62 8.97 -11.70
N TRP A 240 -21.96 9.49 -10.52
CA TRP A 240 -21.46 8.95 -9.25
C TRP A 240 -21.98 7.55 -8.93
N LEU A 241 -23.18 7.17 -9.41
CA LEU A 241 -23.76 5.85 -9.23
C LEU A 241 -23.17 4.87 -10.26
N VAL A 242 -22.97 5.34 -11.49
CA VAL A 242 -22.24 4.61 -12.56
C VAL A 242 -20.86 4.16 -12.08
N GLY A 243 -20.14 5.05 -11.38
CA GLY A 243 -18.81 4.75 -10.84
C GLY A 243 -18.77 3.63 -9.80
N GLN A 244 -19.92 3.15 -9.31
CA GLN A 244 -20.01 2.07 -8.32
C GLN A 244 -20.47 0.74 -8.91
N LEU A 245 -21.05 0.78 -10.11
CA LEU A 245 -21.52 -0.40 -10.80
C LEU A 245 -20.34 -1.09 -11.49
N PHE A 246 -20.35 -2.42 -11.52
CA PHE A 246 -19.30 -3.22 -12.14
C PHE A 246 -19.90 -4.20 -13.14
N HIS A 247 -19.20 -4.46 -14.24
CA HIS A 247 -19.64 -5.40 -15.26
C HIS A 247 -19.86 -6.78 -14.62
N ARG A 248 -21.01 -7.39 -14.92
CA ARG A 248 -21.56 -8.63 -14.31
C ARG A 248 -21.85 -8.57 -12.81
N GLY A 249 -21.74 -7.40 -12.20
CA GLY A 249 -22.08 -7.16 -10.81
C GLY A 249 -23.58 -7.19 -10.55
N PRO A 250 -24.03 -7.64 -9.36
CA PRO A 250 -25.42 -7.56 -8.99
C PRO A 250 -25.84 -6.11 -8.75
N VAL A 251 -27.06 -5.83 -9.18
CA VAL A 251 -27.74 -4.55 -8.98
C VAL A 251 -29.22 -4.87 -8.80
N ARG A 252 -29.92 -4.15 -7.93
CA ARG A 252 -31.36 -4.30 -7.80
C ARG A 252 -32.08 -3.11 -8.42
N LEU A 253 -33.05 -3.39 -9.28
CA LEU A 253 -33.99 -2.39 -9.81
C LEU A 253 -35.36 -2.62 -9.20
N ASN A 254 -35.89 -1.63 -8.47
CA ASN A 254 -37.16 -1.73 -7.74
C ASN A 254 -37.27 -3.00 -6.87
N GLY A 255 -36.14 -3.52 -6.38
CA GLY A 255 -36.06 -4.74 -5.58
C GLY A 255 -35.77 -6.02 -6.38
N ALA A 256 -35.96 -6.03 -7.70
CA ALA A 256 -35.65 -7.17 -8.58
C ALA A 256 -34.13 -7.31 -8.79
N ALA A 257 -33.61 -8.53 -8.66
CA ALA A 257 -32.18 -8.80 -8.78
C ALA A 257 -31.76 -8.91 -10.24
N GLY A 258 -30.89 -8.01 -10.69
CA GLY A 258 -30.29 -8.01 -12.02
C GLY A 258 -28.78 -8.03 -11.98
N ARG A 259 -28.15 -8.18 -13.14
CA ARG A 259 -26.69 -8.10 -13.31
C ARG A 259 -26.34 -7.07 -14.35
N VAL A 260 -25.35 -6.24 -14.06
CA VAL A 260 -24.90 -5.22 -15.01
C VAL A 260 -24.27 -5.89 -16.23
N VAL A 261 -24.72 -5.55 -17.43
CA VAL A 261 -24.26 -6.10 -18.72
C VAL A 261 -23.26 -5.17 -19.37
N SER A 262 -23.51 -3.87 -19.38
CA SER A 262 -22.61 -2.87 -19.97
C SER A 262 -22.69 -1.60 -19.14
N ILE A 263 -21.66 -0.76 -19.19
CA ILE A 263 -21.66 0.56 -18.54
C ILE A 263 -21.10 1.56 -19.52
N ALA A 264 -21.63 2.78 -19.49
CA ALA A 264 -21.11 3.94 -20.19
C ALA A 264 -21.28 5.19 -19.30
N PRO A 265 -20.64 6.32 -19.61
CA PRO A 265 -20.86 7.56 -18.87
C PRO A 265 -22.35 7.90 -18.78
N GLY A 266 -22.85 8.09 -17.55
CA GLY A 266 -24.26 8.43 -17.29
C GLY A 266 -25.28 7.30 -17.54
N ARG A 267 -24.87 6.08 -17.90
CA ARG A 267 -25.81 4.98 -18.18
C ARG A 267 -25.23 3.59 -17.95
N PHE A 268 -26.08 2.60 -17.71
CA PHE A 268 -25.69 1.20 -17.73
C PHE A 268 -26.81 0.32 -18.27
N ASP A 269 -26.43 -0.85 -18.78
CA ASP A 269 -27.37 -1.88 -19.17
C ASP A 269 -27.42 -2.94 -18.05
N VAL A 270 -28.61 -3.37 -17.64
CA VAL A 270 -28.84 -4.47 -16.69
C VAL A 270 -29.53 -5.62 -17.38
N GLY A 271 -29.07 -6.84 -17.11
CA GLY A 271 -29.67 -8.09 -17.56
C GLY A 271 -30.35 -8.79 -16.40
N PHE A 272 -31.54 -9.31 -16.63
CA PHE A 272 -32.25 -10.17 -15.68
C PHE A 272 -32.21 -11.63 -16.17
N ASP A 273 -32.12 -12.58 -15.24
CA ASP A 273 -32.31 -13.99 -15.59
C ASP A 273 -33.78 -14.27 -15.95
N GLN A 274 -34.05 -15.43 -16.56
CA GLN A 274 -35.42 -15.76 -17.01
C GLN A 274 -36.44 -15.78 -15.86
N ALA A 275 -36.02 -16.15 -14.64
CA ALA A 275 -36.90 -16.18 -13.48
C ALA A 275 -37.29 -14.76 -13.05
N GLN A 276 -36.33 -13.83 -13.03
CA GLN A 276 -36.55 -12.43 -12.67
C GLN A 276 -37.28 -11.65 -13.77
N GLN A 277 -37.09 -12.00 -15.05
CA GLN A 277 -37.84 -11.41 -16.16
C GLN A 277 -39.35 -11.62 -16.03
N GLY A 278 -39.78 -12.75 -15.44
CA GLY A 278 -41.19 -13.07 -15.18
C GLY A 278 -41.79 -12.37 -13.96
N SER A 279 -40.97 -11.71 -13.12
CA SER A 279 -41.46 -10.97 -11.95
C SER A 279 -42.25 -9.74 -12.37
N ALA A 280 -43.35 -9.44 -11.66
CA ALA A 280 -44.16 -8.24 -11.89
C ALA A 280 -43.30 -6.97 -11.92
N THR A 281 -42.31 -6.88 -11.03
CA THR A 281 -41.39 -5.74 -10.93
C THR A 281 -40.58 -5.46 -12.19
N VAL A 282 -40.21 -6.51 -12.95
CA VAL A 282 -39.40 -6.37 -14.18
C VAL A 282 -40.29 -6.31 -15.42
N LYS A 283 -41.38 -7.09 -15.44
CA LYS A 283 -42.33 -7.15 -16.55
C LYS A 283 -43.02 -5.80 -16.80
N ASP A 284 -43.29 -5.07 -15.72
CA ASP A 284 -43.98 -3.77 -15.75
C ASP A 284 -43.04 -2.59 -16.03
N LEU A 285 -41.74 -2.84 -16.23
CA LEU A 285 -40.79 -1.79 -16.59
C LEU A 285 -41.15 -1.21 -17.97
N ALA A 286 -41.31 0.11 -18.01
CA ALA A 286 -41.63 0.87 -19.21
C ALA A 286 -40.53 1.89 -19.56
N LYS A 287 -40.45 2.26 -20.84
CA LYS A 287 -39.54 3.32 -21.30
C LYS A 287 -39.95 4.65 -20.68
N GLY A 288 -39.00 5.38 -20.13
CA GLY A 288 -39.20 6.67 -19.46
C GLY A 288 -39.54 6.55 -17.97
N GLN A 289 -39.75 5.35 -17.44
CA GLN A 289 -40.06 5.14 -16.02
C GLN A 289 -38.83 5.40 -15.13
N ASP A 290 -39.06 6.07 -14.01
CA ASP A 290 -38.05 6.22 -12.96
C ASP A 290 -38.01 4.95 -12.10
N VAL A 291 -36.79 4.45 -11.87
CA VAL A 291 -36.52 3.22 -11.12
C VAL A 291 -35.61 3.51 -9.94
N ALA A 292 -35.92 2.90 -8.81
CA ALA A 292 -35.03 2.84 -7.66
C ALA A 292 -33.94 1.81 -7.92
N ILE A 293 -32.70 2.22 -7.77
CA ILE A 293 -31.52 1.41 -8.04
C ILE A 293 -30.81 1.21 -6.72
N LEU A 294 -30.62 -0.03 -6.32
CA LEU A 294 -29.80 -0.38 -5.17
C LEU A 294 -28.57 -1.13 -5.67
N VAL A 295 -27.41 -0.50 -5.54
CA VAL A 295 -26.12 -1.14 -5.81
C VAL A 295 -25.76 -1.97 -4.60
N GLU A 296 -25.64 -3.27 -4.81
CA GLU A 296 -25.20 -4.18 -3.75
C GLU A 296 -23.71 -3.90 -3.43
N PRO A 297 -23.31 -4.01 -2.17
CA PRO A 297 -21.95 -3.73 -1.79
C PRO A 297 -21.01 -4.80 -2.36
N SER A 298 -19.78 -4.40 -2.63
CA SER A 298 -18.74 -5.24 -3.20
C SER A 298 -17.41 -5.00 -2.50
N PHE A 299 -16.53 -5.97 -2.58
CA PHE A 299 -15.13 -5.84 -2.21
C PHE A 299 -14.26 -6.25 -3.38
N GLN A 300 -12.99 -5.92 -3.32
CA GLN A 300 -12.01 -6.35 -4.30
C GLN A 300 -11.08 -7.38 -3.67
N PHE A 301 -10.94 -8.51 -4.33
CA PHE A 301 -9.95 -9.52 -4.01
C PHE A 301 -8.68 -9.20 -4.79
N ARG A 302 -7.61 -8.79 -4.10
CA ARG A 302 -6.29 -8.53 -4.66
C ARG A 302 -5.43 -9.76 -4.49
N TYR A 303 -4.75 -10.15 -5.56
CA TYR A 303 -3.81 -11.26 -5.53
C TYR A 303 -2.63 -11.02 -6.50
N LYS A 304 -1.47 -11.59 -6.18
CA LYS A 304 -0.32 -11.71 -7.08
C LYS A 304 0.18 -13.15 -7.09
N VAL A 305 0.48 -13.66 -8.28
CA VAL A 305 0.84 -15.06 -8.50
C VAL A 305 2.23 -15.15 -9.12
N SER A 306 3.19 -15.69 -8.36
CA SER A 306 4.58 -15.80 -8.80
C SER A 306 4.92 -17.25 -9.18
N PRO A 307 5.01 -17.60 -10.49
CA PRO A 307 5.39 -18.94 -10.90
C PRO A 307 6.86 -19.23 -10.55
N ILE A 308 7.17 -20.45 -10.08
CA ILE A 308 8.53 -20.85 -9.68
C ILE A 308 9.34 -21.40 -10.90
N GLY A 309 8.83 -21.23 -12.13
CA GLY A 309 9.49 -21.68 -13.35
C GLY A 309 8.91 -21.08 -14.63
N ASN A 310 9.49 -21.43 -15.78
CA ASN A 310 8.99 -21.01 -17.09
C ASN A 310 7.68 -21.73 -17.41
N LEU A 311 6.63 -20.95 -17.66
CA LEU A 311 5.36 -21.46 -18.14
C LEU A 311 5.50 -21.82 -19.61
N SER A 312 5.05 -23.01 -20.00
CA SER A 312 5.00 -23.38 -21.41
C SER A 312 4.07 -22.41 -22.16
N ALA A 313 4.62 -21.62 -23.07
CA ALA A 313 3.84 -20.69 -23.89
C ALA A 313 2.74 -21.45 -24.66
N GLY A 314 1.49 -20.98 -24.56
CA GLY A 314 0.41 -21.41 -25.45
C GLY A 314 -0.39 -22.66 -25.07
N ARG A 315 -0.21 -23.27 -23.89
CA ARG A 315 -1.15 -24.28 -23.36
C ARG A 315 -1.80 -23.76 -22.08
N GLY A 316 -3.12 -23.55 -22.12
CA GLY A 316 -3.91 -23.02 -21.01
C GLY A 316 -3.73 -23.85 -19.73
N SER A 317 -2.99 -23.31 -18.77
CA SER A 317 -2.95 -23.82 -17.41
C SER A 317 -4.05 -23.11 -16.66
N LEU A 318 -5.20 -23.78 -16.51
CA LEU A 318 -6.38 -23.18 -15.87
C LEU A 318 -6.19 -23.13 -14.36
N TYR A 319 -5.56 -22.06 -13.89
CA TYR A 319 -5.55 -21.72 -12.48
C TYR A 319 -6.97 -21.32 -12.04
N ARG A 320 -7.41 -21.84 -10.89
CA ARG A 320 -8.78 -21.58 -10.41
C ARG A 320 -8.75 -20.98 -9.01
N TRP A 321 -9.24 -19.75 -8.90
CA TRP A 321 -9.60 -19.17 -7.62
C TRP A 321 -11.05 -19.55 -7.30
N LEU A 322 -11.26 -20.00 -6.08
CA LEU A 322 -12.57 -20.30 -5.55
C LEU A 322 -12.76 -19.50 -4.26
N LEU A 323 -13.79 -18.67 -4.24
CA LEU A 323 -14.19 -17.94 -3.05
C LEU A 323 -15.38 -18.65 -2.43
N PHE A 324 -15.24 -19.06 -1.18
CA PHE A 324 -16.24 -19.83 -0.46
C PHE A 324 -16.75 -19.08 0.75
N ARG A 325 -18.04 -19.23 1.00
CA ARG A 325 -18.63 -18.78 2.25
C ARG A 325 -18.26 -19.76 3.36
N ARG A 326 -17.67 -19.24 4.44
CA ARG A 326 -17.16 -20.08 5.54
C ARG A 326 -18.26 -20.87 6.28
N ALA A 327 -19.48 -20.35 6.33
CA ALA A 327 -20.55 -20.92 7.14
C ALA A 327 -21.13 -22.23 6.58
N ASP A 328 -21.14 -22.41 5.26
CA ASP A 328 -21.75 -23.55 4.56
C ASP A 328 -20.84 -24.16 3.48
N GLY A 329 -19.65 -23.60 3.25
CA GLY A 329 -18.71 -24.05 2.24
C GLY A 329 -19.17 -23.77 0.80
N ALA A 330 -20.25 -23.01 0.60
CA ALA A 330 -20.79 -22.76 -0.72
C ALA A 330 -19.81 -21.95 -1.57
N VAL A 331 -19.56 -22.40 -2.81
CA VAL A 331 -18.78 -21.63 -3.79
C VAL A 331 -19.58 -20.42 -4.21
N VAL A 332 -19.06 -19.23 -3.95
CA VAL A 332 -19.74 -17.97 -4.25
C VAL A 332 -19.25 -17.39 -5.55
N VAL A 333 -17.93 -17.45 -5.79
CA VAL A 333 -17.32 -17.00 -7.04
C VAL A 333 -16.20 -17.98 -7.43
N SER A 334 -16.15 -18.33 -8.71
CA SER A 334 -15.06 -19.08 -9.33
C SER A 334 -14.42 -18.21 -10.41
N LEU A 335 -13.13 -17.91 -10.28
CA LEU A 335 -12.36 -17.15 -11.27
C LEU A 335 -11.35 -18.10 -11.89
N ALA A 336 -11.52 -18.39 -13.18
CA ALA A 336 -10.54 -19.11 -13.96
C ALA A 336 -9.59 -18.10 -14.63
N SER A 337 -8.28 -18.36 -14.57
CA SER A 337 -7.26 -17.59 -15.30
C SER A 337 -6.37 -18.55 -16.07
N ASP A 338 -6.11 -18.23 -17.34
CA ASP A 338 -5.23 -19.03 -18.22
C ASP A 338 -3.74 -18.68 -18.05
N THR A 339 -3.43 -17.60 -17.32
CA THR A 339 -2.07 -17.15 -17.06
C THR A 339 -1.88 -16.73 -15.60
N PRO A 340 -0.72 -17.00 -14.99
CA PRO A 340 -0.39 -16.48 -13.68
C PRO A 340 -0.01 -15.00 -13.81
N VAL A 341 -0.40 -14.23 -12.81
CA VAL A 341 -0.31 -12.77 -12.82
C VAL A 341 0.93 -12.33 -12.04
N LYS A 342 1.98 -11.94 -12.75
CA LYS A 342 3.24 -11.45 -12.13
C LYS A 342 3.09 -10.10 -11.44
N THR A 343 2.04 -9.35 -11.76
CA THR A 343 1.66 -8.09 -11.13
C THR A 343 0.46 -8.30 -10.21
N ALA A 344 0.30 -7.45 -9.19
CA ALA A 344 -0.89 -7.52 -8.37
C ALA A 344 -2.12 -7.11 -9.19
N THR A 345 -3.13 -7.98 -9.23
CA THR A 345 -4.41 -7.72 -9.89
C THR A 345 -5.54 -7.77 -8.86
N SER A 346 -6.57 -6.97 -9.08
CA SER A 346 -7.76 -6.96 -8.24
C SER A 346 -8.98 -7.43 -9.03
N VAL A 347 -9.85 -8.20 -8.37
CA VAL A 347 -11.12 -8.64 -8.93
C VAL A 347 -12.24 -8.25 -8.00
N THR A 348 -13.28 -7.61 -8.53
CA THR A 348 -14.44 -7.19 -7.74
C THR A 348 -15.39 -8.37 -7.51
N VAL A 349 -15.78 -8.58 -6.26
CA VAL A 349 -16.63 -9.68 -5.79
C VAL A 349 -17.85 -9.12 -5.07
N PRO A 350 -19.08 -9.62 -5.37
CA PRO A 350 -20.28 -9.22 -4.65
C PRO A 350 -20.27 -9.65 -3.18
N ALA A 351 -20.64 -8.76 -2.26
CA ALA A 351 -20.52 -9.01 -0.83
C ALA A 351 -21.70 -9.79 -0.21
N ILE A 352 -22.94 -9.56 -0.65
CA ILE A 352 -24.14 -10.13 0.01
C ILE A 352 -24.20 -11.66 -0.11
N ALA A 353 -23.82 -12.21 -1.25
CA ALA A 353 -23.77 -13.67 -1.42
C ALA A 353 -22.55 -14.30 -0.75
N SER A 354 -21.49 -13.53 -0.45
CA SER A 354 -20.19 -14.09 -0.04
C SER A 354 -19.88 -13.97 1.45
N LEU A 355 -20.36 -12.93 2.12
CA LEU A 355 -20.04 -12.67 3.53
C LEU A 355 -21.22 -12.96 4.44
N ARG A 356 -21.10 -14.00 5.27
CA ARG A 356 -21.96 -14.19 6.45
C ARG A 356 -21.15 -13.77 7.67
N LYS A 357 -21.58 -12.73 8.40
CA LYS A 357 -20.86 -12.13 9.55
C LYS A 357 -19.48 -11.51 9.26
N GLY A 358 -19.13 -11.27 7.99
CA GLY A 358 -17.85 -10.63 7.63
C GLY A 358 -16.68 -11.61 7.42
N ASP A 359 -16.95 -12.91 7.32
CA ASP A 359 -15.94 -13.95 7.08
C ASP A 359 -16.03 -14.53 5.67
N ILE A 360 -14.87 -14.82 5.07
CA ILE A 360 -14.76 -15.49 3.76
C ILE A 360 -13.46 -16.31 3.69
N SER A 361 -13.53 -17.47 3.03
CA SER A 361 -12.35 -18.25 2.66
C SER A 361 -12.08 -18.12 1.16
N VAL A 362 -10.82 -18.00 0.78
CA VAL A 362 -10.39 -18.00 -0.61
C VAL A 362 -9.42 -19.16 -0.81
N ALA A 363 -9.67 -20.01 -1.80
CA ALA A 363 -8.74 -21.03 -2.19
C ALA A 363 -8.24 -20.84 -3.61
N TYR A 364 -7.01 -21.28 -3.83
CA TYR A 364 -6.36 -21.35 -5.12
C TYR A 364 -6.04 -22.80 -5.45
N GLY A 365 -6.50 -23.27 -6.61
CA GLY A 365 -6.20 -24.60 -7.14
C GLY A 365 -5.26 -24.52 -8.34
N ASN A 366 -4.12 -25.21 -8.24
CA ASN A 366 -3.19 -25.38 -9.34
C ASN A 366 -3.56 -26.62 -10.18
N ILE A 367 -4.65 -26.53 -10.93
CA ILE A 367 -5.25 -27.66 -11.65
C ILE A 367 -4.89 -27.56 -13.14
N PRO A 368 -4.38 -28.63 -13.79
CA PRO A 368 -4.19 -28.64 -15.23
C PRO A 368 -5.54 -28.61 -15.94
N ALA A 369 -5.61 -27.97 -17.11
CA ALA A 369 -6.82 -28.02 -17.92
C ALA A 369 -7.15 -29.50 -18.25
N LYS A 370 -8.38 -29.94 -17.95
CA LYS A 370 -8.85 -31.26 -18.39
C LYS A 370 -8.82 -31.27 -19.92
N ALA A 371 -8.13 -32.24 -20.48
CA ALA A 371 -8.09 -32.45 -21.92
C ALA A 371 -9.51 -32.90 -22.36
N THR A 372 -10.28 -32.02 -23.01
CA THR A 372 -11.64 -32.33 -23.47
C THR A 372 -11.60 -32.95 -24.87
N GLY A 373 -11.91 -34.25 -24.96
CA GLY A 373 -12.11 -34.97 -26.23
C GLY A 373 -11.70 -36.46 -26.18
N PRO A 374 -12.15 -37.31 -27.12
CA PRO A 374 -11.86 -38.75 -27.13
C PRO A 374 -10.38 -39.11 -27.36
N ARG A 375 -9.55 -38.14 -27.77
CA ARG A 375 -8.10 -38.29 -28.05
C ARG A 375 -7.24 -37.37 -27.18
N ALA A 376 -7.80 -36.84 -26.10
CA ALA A 376 -7.17 -35.77 -25.34
C ALA A 376 -6.14 -36.36 -24.36
N VAL A 377 -4.86 -36.30 -24.72
CA VAL A 377 -3.73 -36.66 -23.83
C VAL A 377 -3.70 -35.64 -22.68
N ALA A 378 -3.64 -36.12 -21.43
CA ALA A 378 -3.48 -35.25 -20.27
C ALA A 378 -2.28 -34.30 -20.49
N GLY A 379 -2.53 -32.99 -20.44
CA GLY A 379 -1.48 -31.99 -20.59
C GLY A 379 -0.42 -32.12 -19.49
N PRO A 380 0.80 -31.59 -19.70
CA PRO A 380 1.82 -31.57 -18.67
C PRO A 380 1.30 -30.85 -17.42
N ALA A 381 1.70 -31.35 -16.24
CA ALA A 381 1.38 -30.73 -14.97
C ALA A 381 1.82 -29.25 -14.94
N ASN A 382 0.97 -28.39 -14.39
CA ASN A 382 1.33 -26.99 -14.20
C ASN A 382 2.55 -26.88 -13.26
N PRO A 383 3.51 -25.96 -13.51
CA PRO A 383 4.62 -25.75 -12.60
C PRO A 383 4.12 -25.30 -11.21
N PRO A 384 4.90 -25.54 -10.15
CA PRO A 384 4.56 -25.04 -8.83
C PRO A 384 4.53 -23.51 -8.83
N VAL A 385 3.61 -22.98 -8.04
CA VAL A 385 3.34 -21.54 -7.96
C VAL A 385 3.47 -21.09 -6.52
N GLN A 386 4.19 -19.99 -6.30
CA GLN A 386 4.27 -19.34 -5.01
C GLN A 386 3.30 -18.16 -4.93
N ILE A 387 2.51 -18.14 -3.87
CA ILE A 387 1.60 -17.06 -3.52
C ILE A 387 1.85 -16.74 -2.05
N SER A 388 2.51 -15.61 -1.76
CA SER A 388 2.77 -15.21 -0.38
C SER A 388 1.49 -14.72 0.29
N HIS A 389 1.40 -14.86 1.61
CA HIS A 389 0.28 -14.32 2.39
C HIS A 389 0.14 -12.79 2.26
N LYS A 390 1.24 -12.09 1.96
CA LYS A 390 1.24 -10.63 1.72
C LYS A 390 0.72 -10.26 0.33
N ASP A 391 0.76 -11.21 -0.60
CA ASP A 391 0.33 -11.02 -1.99
C ASP A 391 -1.18 -11.21 -2.17
N VAL A 392 -1.90 -11.62 -1.12
CA VAL A 392 -3.34 -11.86 -1.13
C VAL A 392 -4.01 -10.95 -0.12
N SER A 393 -4.99 -10.15 -0.55
CA SER A 393 -5.74 -9.27 0.35
C SER A 393 -7.15 -8.98 -0.13
N ILE A 394 -8.03 -8.60 0.81
CA ILE A 394 -9.38 -8.12 0.51
C ILE A 394 -9.43 -6.62 0.78
N LEU A 395 -9.86 -5.87 -0.23
CA LEU A 395 -10.00 -4.42 -0.19
C LEU A 395 -11.48 -4.07 -0.21
N TYR A 396 -11.95 -3.37 0.81
CA TYR A 396 -13.34 -2.90 0.85
C TYR A 396 -13.37 -1.39 1.12
N ARG A 397 -14.33 -0.70 0.52
CA ARG A 397 -14.39 0.76 0.59
C ARG A 397 -14.80 1.20 2.00
N VAL A 398 -14.06 2.11 2.60
CA VAL A 398 -14.41 2.73 3.91
C VAL A 398 -14.57 4.24 3.82
N GLY A 399 -14.11 4.86 2.74
CA GLY A 399 -14.18 6.30 2.57
C GLY A 399 -14.00 6.78 1.14
N GLY A 400 -13.82 8.09 1.00
CA GLY A 400 -13.49 8.75 -0.26
C GLY A 400 -12.04 9.22 -0.30
N PHE A 401 -11.57 9.55 -1.51
CA PHE A 401 -10.22 10.04 -1.76
C PHE A 401 -9.85 11.28 -0.96
N ASN A 402 -10.70 12.31 -0.91
CA ASN A 402 -10.34 13.63 -0.38
C ASN A 402 -9.84 13.58 1.08
N ALA A 403 -10.57 12.89 1.96
CA ALA A 403 -10.16 12.75 3.35
C ALA A 403 -8.89 11.89 3.50
N ASN A 404 -8.74 10.87 2.65
CA ASN A 404 -7.54 10.03 2.64
C ASN A 404 -6.31 10.78 2.13
N PHE A 405 -6.49 11.65 1.13
CA PHE A 405 -5.48 12.55 0.59
C PHE A 405 -4.94 13.49 1.68
N VAL A 406 -5.81 14.10 2.48
CA VAL A 406 -5.37 14.93 3.62
C VAL A 406 -4.53 14.13 4.61
N ARG A 407 -4.95 12.90 4.94
CA ARG A 407 -4.17 12.01 5.84
C ARG A 407 -2.82 11.64 5.25
N ALA A 408 -2.75 11.39 3.95
CA ALA A 408 -1.49 11.21 3.23
C ALA A 408 -0.58 12.44 3.36
N MET A 409 -1.11 13.64 3.15
CA MET A 409 -0.33 14.88 3.31
C MET A 409 0.13 15.08 4.77
N LEU A 410 -0.68 14.70 5.76
CA LEU A 410 -0.27 14.74 7.17
C LEU A 410 0.92 13.81 7.47
N LEU A 411 1.02 12.65 6.80
CA LEU A 411 2.20 11.77 6.94
C LEU A 411 3.47 12.45 6.40
N ILE A 412 3.38 13.12 5.25
CA ILE A 412 4.49 13.92 4.71
C ILE A 412 4.84 15.05 5.68
N PHE A 413 3.83 15.75 6.21
CA PHE A 413 4.05 16.82 7.18
C PHE A 413 4.79 16.32 8.44
N CYS A 414 4.39 15.17 8.98
CA CYS A 414 5.09 14.52 10.10
C CYS A 414 6.57 14.27 9.78
N GLN A 415 6.87 13.79 8.57
CA GLN A 415 8.26 13.62 8.11
C GLN A 415 9.02 14.96 8.07
N LEU A 416 8.41 16.05 7.59
CA LEU A 416 9.07 17.37 7.54
C LEU A 416 9.36 17.91 8.95
N ILE A 417 8.42 17.76 9.90
CA ILE A 417 8.62 18.14 11.31
C ILE A 417 9.86 17.47 11.90
N PHE A 418 10.02 16.17 11.66
CA PHE A 418 11.19 15.41 12.11
C PHE A 418 12.47 15.92 11.45
N LEU A 419 12.47 16.12 10.12
CA LEU A 419 13.64 16.60 9.38
C LEU A 419 14.07 18.01 9.82
N ALA A 420 13.12 18.88 10.14
CA ALA A 420 13.40 20.17 10.73
C ALA A 420 14.07 20.02 12.10
N ALA A 421 13.60 19.12 12.98
CA ALA A 421 14.24 18.89 14.28
C ALA A 421 15.68 18.35 14.13
N LEU A 422 15.89 17.44 13.17
CA LEU A 422 17.21 16.89 12.85
C LEU A 422 18.16 17.97 12.30
N GLY A 423 17.67 18.84 11.43
CA GLY A 423 18.41 19.99 10.90
C GLY A 423 18.83 20.96 12.01
N VAL A 424 17.92 21.26 12.95
CA VAL A 424 18.24 22.08 14.14
C VAL A 424 19.35 21.43 14.95
N PHE A 425 19.24 20.13 15.22
CA PHE A 425 20.25 19.39 15.98
C PHE A 425 21.66 19.50 15.36
N PHE A 426 21.83 19.18 14.09
CA PHE A 426 23.15 19.23 13.45
C PHE A 426 23.70 20.65 13.33
N SER A 427 22.84 21.63 13.05
CA SER A 427 23.26 23.04 12.93
C SER A 427 23.78 23.63 14.25
N CYS A 428 23.46 23.05 15.41
CA CYS A 428 23.90 23.55 16.71
C CYS A 428 25.40 23.36 16.97
N PHE A 429 26.08 22.45 16.28
CA PHE A 429 27.51 22.16 16.48
C PHE A 429 28.34 22.05 15.19
N LEU A 430 27.70 21.86 14.03
CA LEU A 430 28.40 21.76 12.75
C LEU A 430 28.34 23.06 11.95
N SER A 431 29.25 23.20 10.99
CA SER A 431 29.19 24.25 9.97
C SER A 431 28.11 23.92 8.92
N PHE A 432 27.64 24.93 8.20
CA PHE A 432 26.60 24.76 7.17
C PHE A 432 26.87 23.59 6.20
N PRO A 433 28.06 23.46 5.57
CA PRO A 433 28.31 22.37 4.63
C PRO A 433 28.23 21.00 5.30
N VAL A 434 28.84 20.83 6.48
CA VAL A 434 28.90 19.54 7.18
C VAL A 434 27.54 19.15 7.75
N ALA A 435 26.79 20.11 8.32
CA ALA A 435 25.43 19.88 8.80
C ALA A 435 24.48 19.46 7.67
N SER A 436 24.55 20.15 6.53
CA SER A 436 23.70 19.85 5.38
C SER A 436 24.00 18.46 4.80
N LEU A 437 25.28 18.10 4.68
CA LEU A 437 25.72 16.77 4.23
C LEU A 437 25.25 15.68 5.20
N ALA A 438 25.43 15.87 6.51
CA ALA A 438 25.01 14.91 7.52
C ALA A 438 23.50 14.64 7.47
N CYS A 439 22.69 15.70 7.36
CA CYS A 439 21.24 15.57 7.22
C CYS A 439 20.85 14.87 5.90
N MET A 440 21.54 15.17 4.80
CA MET A 440 21.27 14.57 3.49
C MET A 440 21.59 13.06 3.47
N VAL A 441 22.73 12.66 4.05
CA VAL A 441 23.10 11.24 4.17
C VAL A 441 22.05 10.49 4.97
N LEU A 442 21.62 11.04 6.11
CA LEU A 442 20.55 10.45 6.89
C LEU A 442 19.24 10.39 6.08
N LEU A 443 18.84 11.47 5.42
CA LEU A 443 17.65 11.48 4.56
C LEU A 443 17.64 10.31 3.56
N ILE A 444 18.75 10.09 2.87
CA ILE A 444 18.92 8.98 1.92
C ILE A 444 18.82 7.62 2.64
N CYS A 445 19.49 7.46 3.79
CA CYS A 445 19.37 6.24 4.60
C CYS A 445 17.93 5.93 5.01
N GLY A 446 17.12 6.95 5.33
CA GLY A 446 15.72 6.76 5.71
C GLY A 446 14.82 6.30 4.59
N TRP A 447 15.07 6.78 3.37
CA TRP A 447 14.34 6.33 2.19
C TRP A 447 14.77 4.92 1.75
N LEU A 448 16.05 4.59 1.93
CA LEU A 448 16.60 3.28 1.58
C LEU A 448 16.52 2.25 2.71
N MET A 449 15.87 2.57 3.84
CA MET A 449 15.85 1.72 5.04
C MET A 449 15.33 0.31 4.75
N ASN A 450 14.23 0.17 4.00
CA ASN A 450 13.68 -1.16 3.66
C ASN A 450 14.64 -1.97 2.79
N TRP A 451 15.22 -1.33 1.77
CA TRP A 451 16.21 -1.98 0.91
C TRP A 451 17.47 -2.38 1.68
N LEU A 452 17.95 -1.52 2.59
CA LEU A 452 19.10 -1.80 3.45
C LEU A 452 18.79 -2.94 4.43
N ALA A 453 17.58 -2.98 4.99
CA ALA A 453 17.13 -4.07 5.85
C ALA A 453 17.12 -5.41 5.11
N ASP A 454 16.62 -5.43 3.88
CA ASP A 454 16.59 -6.64 3.05
C ASP A 454 18.00 -7.06 2.61
N ALA A 455 18.88 -6.12 2.28
CA ALA A 455 20.28 -6.38 1.97
C ALA A 455 21.03 -7.00 3.17
N VAL A 456 20.86 -6.45 4.37
CA VAL A 456 21.47 -7.00 5.61
C VAL A 456 20.89 -8.38 5.94
N ARG A 457 19.59 -8.59 5.74
CA ARG A 457 18.94 -9.90 5.92
C ARG A 457 19.47 -10.94 4.95
N TRP A 458 19.69 -10.55 3.70
CA TRP A 458 20.27 -11.44 2.69
C TRP A 458 21.71 -11.80 3.05
N ALA A 459 22.55 -10.83 3.38
CA ALA A 459 23.93 -11.07 3.81
C ALA A 459 24.00 -11.98 5.06
N SER A 460 23.05 -11.84 5.99
CA SER A 460 23.01 -12.64 7.23
C SER A 460 22.57 -14.11 7.02
N ARG A 461 22.05 -14.49 5.85
CA ARG A 461 21.54 -15.85 5.59
C ARG A 461 22.64 -16.89 5.31
N ASP A 462 23.81 -16.48 4.86
CA ASP A 462 24.88 -17.41 4.44
C ASP A 462 25.82 -17.90 5.57
N GLY A 463 25.53 -17.54 6.83
CA GLY A 463 25.80 -18.44 7.97
C GLY A 463 27.25 -18.66 8.41
N GLY A 464 28.20 -17.79 8.07
CA GLY A 464 29.49 -17.67 8.78
C GLY A 464 29.42 -16.69 9.96
N PHE A 465 30.43 -16.67 10.84
CA PHE A 465 30.67 -15.55 11.77
C PHE A 465 31.04 -14.31 10.95
N ASP A 466 30.04 -13.72 10.30
CA ASP A 466 30.27 -12.68 9.33
C ASP A 466 30.21 -11.34 10.04
N ILE A 467 31.39 -10.75 10.25
CA ILE A 467 31.56 -9.39 10.79
C ILE A 467 30.63 -8.43 10.02
N VAL A 468 30.38 -8.69 8.74
CA VAL A 468 29.45 -7.93 7.89
C VAL A 468 27.99 -8.02 8.38
N GLY A 469 27.51 -9.20 8.79
CA GLY A 469 26.16 -9.38 9.30
C GLY A 469 25.95 -8.69 10.66
N VAL A 470 26.95 -8.78 11.55
CA VAL A 470 26.92 -8.10 12.85
C VAL A 470 27.03 -6.58 12.68
N ALA A 471 27.99 -6.10 11.87
CA ALA A 471 28.15 -4.69 11.55
C ALA A 471 26.90 -4.13 10.88
N GLY A 472 26.32 -4.85 9.91
CA GLY A 472 25.06 -4.48 9.26
C GLY A 472 23.90 -4.39 10.25
N ALA A 473 23.77 -5.33 11.18
CA ALA A 473 22.76 -5.28 12.22
C ALA A 473 22.95 -4.09 13.19
N VAL A 474 24.19 -3.76 13.54
CA VAL A 474 24.52 -2.58 14.37
C VAL A 474 24.18 -1.29 13.62
N VAL A 475 24.59 -1.16 12.36
CA VAL A 475 24.27 -0.01 11.51
C VAL A 475 22.76 0.16 11.37
N MET A 476 22.01 -0.92 11.15
CA MET A 476 20.55 -0.88 11.08
C MET A 476 19.92 -0.44 12.40
N LYS A 477 20.39 -0.96 13.55
CA LYS A 477 19.89 -0.54 14.87
C LYS A 477 20.18 0.93 15.15
N LEU A 478 21.39 1.41 14.84
CA LEU A 478 21.76 2.81 14.99
C LEU A 478 20.90 3.71 14.09
N THR A 479 20.75 3.33 12.82
CA THR A 479 19.94 4.09 11.86
C THR A 479 18.47 4.11 12.26
N ALA A 480 17.89 2.99 12.70
CA ALA A 480 16.49 2.92 13.15
C ALA A 480 16.23 3.66 14.49
N ALA A 481 17.27 3.78 15.33
CA ALA A 481 17.20 4.59 16.54
C ALA A 481 17.17 6.09 16.20
N VAL A 482 18.08 6.53 15.33
CA VAL A 482 18.22 7.94 14.92
C VAL A 482 17.08 8.37 13.99
N MET A 483 16.70 7.52 13.06
CA MET A 483 15.84 7.89 11.94
C MET A 483 14.60 7.02 11.87
N PRO A 484 13.41 7.62 11.72
CA PRO A 484 12.21 6.85 11.47
C PRO A 484 12.21 6.27 10.04
N ASN A 485 11.44 5.20 9.82
CA ASN A 485 11.30 4.60 8.50
C ASN A 485 10.50 5.51 7.57
N LEU A 486 11.19 6.40 6.85
CA LEU A 486 10.56 7.36 5.94
C LEU A 486 9.87 6.67 4.76
N SER A 487 10.31 5.46 4.38
CA SER A 487 9.66 4.70 3.31
C SER A 487 8.24 4.25 3.69
N GLU A 488 7.99 3.92 4.96
CA GLU A 488 6.65 3.56 5.46
C GLU A 488 5.73 4.78 5.61
N MET A 489 6.33 5.96 5.81
CA MET A 489 5.62 7.25 5.87
C MET A 489 5.23 7.77 4.49
N ALA A 490 5.93 7.35 3.43
CA ALA A 490 5.66 7.78 2.07
C ALA A 490 4.25 7.30 1.63
N PRO A 491 3.28 8.20 1.46
CA PRO A 491 1.89 7.80 1.25
C PRO A 491 1.56 7.56 -0.23
N ALA A 492 2.51 7.77 -1.14
CA ALA A 492 2.26 7.81 -2.58
C ALA A 492 1.64 6.50 -3.08
N GLU A 493 2.24 5.34 -2.75
CA GLU A 493 1.72 4.03 -3.17
C GLU A 493 0.34 3.75 -2.56
N LYS A 494 0.17 4.01 -1.25
CA LYS A 494 -1.12 3.86 -0.56
C LYS A 494 -2.22 4.71 -1.20
N LEU A 495 -1.90 5.93 -1.60
CA LEU A 495 -2.86 6.86 -2.19
C LEU A 495 -3.23 6.48 -3.63
N VAL A 496 -2.24 6.05 -4.43
CA VAL A 496 -2.41 5.58 -5.81
C VAL A 496 -3.25 4.31 -5.87
N GLU A 497 -3.03 3.42 -4.91
CA GLU A 497 -3.81 2.20 -4.74
C GLU A 497 -5.11 2.43 -3.96
N GLY A 498 -5.44 3.66 -3.58
CA GLY A 498 -6.66 3.97 -2.81
C GLY A 498 -6.77 3.19 -1.51
N ILE A 499 -5.64 2.82 -0.89
CA ILE A 499 -5.58 2.17 0.43
C ILE A 499 -5.87 3.21 1.51
N PHE A 500 -6.76 2.86 2.43
CA PHE A 500 -7.20 3.70 3.52
C PHE A 500 -6.09 3.89 4.56
N ILE A 501 -5.75 5.15 4.81
CA ILE A 501 -4.87 5.55 5.89
C ILE A 501 -5.74 5.83 7.11
N SER A 502 -5.56 5.04 8.16
CA SER A 502 -6.32 5.18 9.40
C SER A 502 -5.76 6.30 10.28
N TRP A 503 -6.61 6.97 11.06
CA TRP A 503 -6.17 7.96 12.05
C TRP A 503 -5.23 7.38 13.11
N PRO A 504 -5.46 6.16 13.65
CA PRO A 504 -4.50 5.52 14.54
C PRO A 504 -3.13 5.34 13.89
N ALA A 505 -3.05 4.95 12.61
CA ALA A 505 -1.76 4.81 11.93
C ALA A 505 -1.03 6.16 11.77
N VAL A 506 -1.76 7.25 11.45
CA VAL A 506 -1.18 8.61 11.42
C VAL A 506 -0.71 9.02 12.81
N GLY A 507 -1.50 8.76 13.85
CA GLY A 507 -1.15 9.07 15.25
C GLY A 507 0.06 8.29 15.75
N GLU A 508 0.15 7.00 15.43
CA GLU A 508 1.30 6.16 15.74
C GLU A 508 2.58 6.71 15.08
N VAL A 509 2.52 7.04 13.79
CA VAL A 509 3.61 7.70 13.08
C VAL A 509 3.98 9.05 13.72
N ALA A 510 2.99 9.89 13.99
CA ALA A 510 3.22 11.22 14.57
C ALA A 510 3.87 11.14 15.96
N ILE A 511 3.48 10.17 16.79
CA ILE A 511 3.97 10.05 18.17
C ILE A 511 5.27 9.24 18.21
N MET A 512 5.21 7.97 17.79
CA MET A 512 6.32 7.04 17.95
C MET A 512 7.48 7.38 17.03
N SER A 513 7.18 7.76 15.78
CA SER A 513 8.22 7.99 14.78
C SER A 513 8.72 9.43 14.78
N VAL A 514 7.88 10.41 15.08
CA VAL A 514 8.23 11.83 14.97
C VAL A 514 8.39 12.49 16.34
N ALA A 515 7.34 12.59 17.15
CA ALA A 515 7.34 13.41 18.36
C ALA A 515 8.43 12.98 19.36
N LEU A 516 8.57 11.68 19.63
CA LEU A 516 9.59 11.18 20.55
C LEU A 516 11.01 11.50 20.07
N ARG A 517 11.31 11.23 18.80
CA ARG A 517 12.65 11.45 18.22
C ARG A 517 12.96 12.93 18.05
N ALA A 518 12.00 13.73 17.56
CA ALA A 518 12.16 15.17 17.42
C ALA A 518 12.41 15.83 18.78
N THR A 519 11.65 15.45 19.81
CA THR A 519 11.85 15.95 21.18
C THR A 519 13.23 15.57 21.71
N PHE A 520 13.67 14.32 21.49
CA PHE A 520 15.00 13.87 21.86
C PHE A 520 16.12 14.69 21.18
N PHE A 521 16.04 14.89 19.86
CA PHE A 521 17.03 15.70 19.13
C PHE A 521 17.02 17.17 19.55
N LEU A 522 15.84 17.77 19.75
CA LEU A 522 15.71 19.15 20.21
C LEU A 522 16.23 19.32 21.65
N ALA A 523 16.01 18.35 22.53
CA ALA A 523 16.54 18.36 23.89
C ALA A 523 18.08 18.31 23.89
N ILE A 524 18.68 17.42 23.10
CA ILE A 524 20.14 17.36 22.98
C ILE A 524 20.68 18.64 22.34
N ALA A 525 20.02 19.14 21.29
CA ALA A 525 20.38 20.41 20.64
C ALA A 525 20.40 21.56 21.66
N CYS A 526 19.40 21.62 22.54
CA CYS A 526 19.33 22.60 23.61
C CYS A 526 20.49 22.48 24.60
N VAL A 527 20.85 21.25 25.03
CA VAL A 527 21.98 21.03 25.94
C VAL A 527 23.31 21.44 25.29
N ILE A 528 23.53 21.07 24.03
CA ILE A 528 24.73 21.45 23.27
C ILE A 528 24.82 22.98 23.14
N PHE A 529 23.71 23.62 22.78
CA PHE A 529 23.65 25.07 22.59
C PHE A 529 23.78 25.86 23.91
N HIS A 530 23.35 25.28 25.03
CA HIS A 530 23.58 25.85 26.37
C HIS A 530 25.07 25.81 26.74
N LYS A 531 25.74 24.68 26.51
CA LYS A 531 27.17 24.51 26.80
C LYS A 531 28.09 25.27 25.85
N ARG A 532 27.61 25.65 24.67
CA ARG A 532 28.38 26.43 23.71
C ARG A 532 28.53 27.86 24.25
N GLU A 533 29.72 28.19 24.74
CA GLU A 533 30.08 29.53 25.20
C GLU A 533 30.05 30.51 24.01
N LEU A 534 28.89 31.10 23.74
CA LEU A 534 28.72 32.09 22.67
C LEU A 534 29.44 33.41 22.97
N ALA A 535 29.97 33.62 24.18
CA ALA A 535 30.53 34.91 24.61
C ALA A 535 31.77 34.76 25.52
N LYS A 536 32.83 34.08 25.07
CA LYS A 536 34.17 34.46 25.51
C LYS A 536 34.77 35.36 24.44
N VAL A 537 34.95 36.63 24.80
CA VAL A 537 35.80 37.57 24.07
C VAL A 537 37.15 36.88 23.92
N GLN A 538 37.49 36.46 22.71
CA GLN A 538 38.91 36.27 22.37
C GLN A 538 39.47 37.68 22.30
N VAL A 539 40.08 38.11 23.40
CA VAL A 539 40.94 39.30 23.46
C VAL A 539 42.15 39.03 22.57
#